data_AF-A0A257QLS3-F1
#
_entry.id   AF-A0A257QLS3-F1
#
_cell.length_a   1.000
_cell.length_b   1.000
_cell.length_c   1.000
_cell.angle_alpha   90.00
_cell.angle_beta   90.00
_cell.angle_gamma   90.00
#
_symmetry.space_group_name_H-M   'P 1'
#
loop_
_entity.id
_entity.type
_entity.pdbx_description
1 polymer ?
#
loop_
_entity_poly.entity_id
_entity_poly.type
_entity_poly.pdbx_seq_one_letter_code
_entity_poly.pdbx_strand_id
1 'polypeptide(L)'
;MSALDKLKHQKPGADATPAVAAQSAARDGADKRKGLIVRLNTPAWAQLKTLAIEHELSAHDLLIEGINLIFQKYEKPPIASSPGKAGRPATKR
;
A
#
# COMPACT_ATOMS: atom_id res chain seq x y z
N MET A 1 47.87 -31.78 -24.36
CA MET A 1 47.77 -30.34 -24.06
C MET A 1 47.27 -29.65 -25.32
N SER A 2 46.00 -29.24 -25.36
CA SER A 2 45.45 -28.44 -26.46
C SER A 2 44.51 -27.39 -25.90
N ALA A 3 44.90 -26.14 -26.15
CA ALA A 3 44.14 -24.94 -25.87
C ALA A 3 42.86 -24.92 -26.71
N LEU A 4 41.70 -24.73 -26.07
CA LEU A 4 40.46 -24.38 -26.75
C LEU A 4 40.40 -22.85 -26.92
N ASP A 5 40.78 -22.45 -28.13
CA ASP A 5 40.37 -21.24 -28.87
C ASP A 5 38.89 -20.88 -28.58
N LYS A 6 38.56 -19.74 -27.98
CA LYS A 6 38.36 -18.39 -28.58
C LYS A 6 37.35 -18.32 -29.75
N LEU A 7 36.62 -17.19 -29.75
CA LEU A 7 35.72 -16.63 -30.78
C LEU A 7 34.30 -17.29 -30.84
N LYS A 8 33.15 -16.58 -30.82
CA LYS A 8 32.87 -15.16 -31.12
C LYS A 8 31.35 -14.86 -31.06
N HIS A 9 31.00 -13.57 -30.85
CA HIS A 9 29.73 -12.87 -31.16
C HIS A 9 28.53 -13.16 -30.24
N GLN A 10 27.65 -12.23 -29.84
CA GLN A 10 27.44 -10.80 -30.13
C GLN A 10 26.44 -10.29 -29.07
N LYS A 11 26.60 -9.03 -28.61
CA LYS A 11 25.55 -8.26 -27.92
C LYS A 11 24.86 -7.40 -29.00
N PRO A 12 23.51 -7.28 -28.98
CA PRO A 12 22.91 -5.98 -28.68
C PRO A 12 21.65 -6.12 -27.80
N GLY A 13 21.48 -5.28 -26.79
CA GLY A 13 20.49 -4.19 -26.87
C GLY A 13 19.31 -4.56 -25.95
N ALA A 14 19.18 -3.94 -24.78
CA ALA A 14 18.31 -2.77 -24.62
C ALA A 14 16.88 -3.08 -25.09
N ASP A 15 16.06 -3.62 -24.19
CA ASP A 15 14.68 -3.15 -24.07
C ASP A 15 14.19 -3.34 -22.63
N ALA A 16 13.78 -2.23 -22.05
CA ALA A 16 13.17 -2.18 -20.73
C ALA A 16 11.71 -2.60 -20.90
N THR A 17 11.22 -3.52 -20.07
CA THR A 17 9.77 -3.64 -19.88
C THR A 17 9.51 -3.81 -18.38
N PRO A 18 9.03 -2.76 -17.68
CA PRO A 18 8.47 -2.91 -16.35
C PRO A 18 7.11 -3.61 -16.49
N ALA A 19 7.12 -4.94 -16.56
CA ALA A 19 5.91 -5.74 -16.55
C ALA A 19 5.40 -5.92 -15.11
N VAL A 20 4.79 -4.87 -14.52
CA VAL A 20 3.53 -4.93 -13.73
C VAL A 20 2.99 -3.49 -13.61
N ALA A 21 2.47 -2.94 -14.70
CA ALA A 21 1.62 -1.75 -14.69
C ALA A 21 0.35 -2.04 -15.51
N ALA A 22 -0.48 -2.97 -15.02
CA ALA A 22 -1.78 -3.26 -15.62
C ALA A 22 -2.72 -3.95 -14.62
N GLN A 23 -3.01 -3.28 -13.50
CA GLN A 23 -4.27 -3.47 -12.77
C GLN A 23 -4.85 -2.09 -12.45
N SER A 24 -5.22 -1.38 -13.50
CA SER A 24 -6.04 -0.15 -13.41
C SER A 24 -7.06 -0.21 -14.54
N ALA A 25 -8.07 -1.06 -14.37
CA ALA A 25 -9.29 -1.03 -15.18
C ALA A 25 -10.35 -1.96 -14.58
N ALA A 26 -10.97 -1.56 -13.45
CA ALA A 26 -12.32 -1.97 -13.10
C ALA A 26 -12.79 -1.21 -11.85
N ARG A 27 -13.52 -0.11 -12.05
CA ARG A 27 -14.77 0.26 -11.33
C ARG A 27 -15.12 1.72 -11.65
N ASP A 28 -15.99 1.87 -12.64
CA ASP A 28 -16.81 3.06 -12.84
C ASP A 28 -17.60 3.38 -11.56
N GLY A 29 -17.54 4.66 -11.19
CA GLY A 29 -17.91 5.17 -9.88
C GLY A 29 -16.71 5.90 -9.30
N ALA A 30 -16.36 7.06 -9.88
CA ALA A 30 -15.20 7.85 -9.53
C ALA A 30 -15.28 8.33 -8.07
N ASP A 31 -14.87 7.45 -7.17
CA ASP A 31 -14.58 7.75 -5.79
C ASP A 31 -13.50 8.85 -5.85
N LYS A 32 -13.87 10.09 -5.52
CA LYS A 32 -12.97 11.27 -5.55
C LYS A 32 -11.87 11.17 -4.47
N ARG A 33 -11.52 9.96 -4.05
CA ARG A 33 -10.45 9.67 -3.11
C ARG A 33 -9.14 9.99 -3.79
N LYS A 34 -8.38 10.88 -3.14
CA LYS A 34 -7.00 11.17 -3.50
C LYS A 34 -6.09 10.38 -2.57
N GLY A 35 -5.09 9.71 -3.14
CA GLY A 35 -4.04 9.06 -2.35
C GLY A 35 -3.09 10.08 -1.74
N LEU A 36 -2.56 9.77 -0.56
CA LEU A 36 -1.47 10.50 0.08
C LEU A 36 -0.28 9.55 0.28
N ILE A 37 0.92 10.00 -0.08
CA ILE A 37 2.16 9.26 0.20
C ILE A 37 2.72 9.77 1.53
N VAL A 38 2.80 8.89 2.53
CA VAL A 38 3.42 9.18 3.82
C VAL A 38 4.85 8.64 3.82
N ARG A 39 5.82 9.48 4.18
CA ARG A 39 7.22 9.07 4.35
C ARG A 39 7.53 8.93 5.84
N LEU A 40 7.86 7.71 6.24
CA LEU A 40 8.29 7.38 7.59
C LEU A 40 9.76 7.01 7.58
N ASN A 41 10.47 7.28 8.67
CA ASN A 41 11.79 6.70 8.86
C ASN A 41 11.66 5.17 9.08
N THR A 42 12.74 4.44 8.87
CA THR A 42 12.78 2.97 9.04
C THR A 42 12.23 2.49 10.39
N PRO A 43 12.60 3.07 11.55
CA PRO A 43 12.09 2.59 12.83
C PRO A 43 10.58 2.83 12.99
N ALA A 44 10.04 3.97 12.57
CA ALA A 44 8.60 4.23 12.65
C ALA A 44 7.81 3.30 11.72
N TRP A 45 8.34 2.99 10.54
CA TRP A 45 7.72 2.01 9.64
C TRP A 45 7.67 0.61 10.26
N ALA A 46 8.74 0.19 10.94
CA ALA A 46 8.75 -1.09 11.65
C ALA A 46 7.70 -1.12 12.76
N GLN A 47 7.62 -0.06 13.58
CA GLN A 47 6.63 0.06 14.65
C GLN A 47 5.20 0.03 14.12
N LEU A 48 4.89 0.77 13.06
CA LEU A 48 3.56 0.79 12.45
C LEU A 48 3.13 -0.61 11.98
N LYS A 49 4.06 -1.38 11.39
CA LYS A 49 3.79 -2.76 10.97
C LYS A 49 3.55 -3.69 12.16
N THR A 50 4.35 -3.57 13.22
CA THR A 50 4.14 -4.34 14.44
C THR A 50 2.76 -4.07 15.03
N LEU A 51 2.38 -2.80 15.14
CA LEU A 51 1.08 -2.39 15.68
C LEU A 51 -0.08 -2.86 14.79
N ALA A 52 0.10 -2.84 13.46
CA ALA A 52 -0.87 -3.42 12.52
C ALA A 52 -1.10 -4.91 12.77
N ILE A 53 -0.03 -5.67 13.01
CA ILE A 53 -0.11 -7.10 13.30
C ILE A 53 -0.78 -7.35 14.66
N GLU A 54 -0.35 -6.64 15.71
CA GLU A 54 -0.87 -6.80 17.07
C GLU A 54 -2.39 -6.56 17.16
N HIS A 55 -2.90 -5.62 16.35
CA HIS A 55 -4.31 -5.24 16.36
C HIS A 55 -5.13 -5.89 15.24
N GLU A 56 -4.55 -6.77 14.43
CA GLU A 56 -5.20 -7.38 13.25
C GLU A 56 -5.79 -6.33 12.28
N LEU A 57 -5.14 -5.18 12.15
CA LEU A 57 -5.56 -4.08 11.28
C LEU A 57 -4.58 -3.86 10.13
N SER A 58 -5.03 -3.20 9.07
CA SER A 58 -4.11 -2.73 8.04
C SER A 58 -3.35 -1.49 8.53
N ALA A 59 -2.10 -1.32 8.08
CA ALA A 59 -1.33 -0.09 8.36
C ALA A 59 -2.06 1.17 7.85
N HIS A 60 -2.87 1.02 6.78
CA HIS A 60 -3.70 2.09 6.25
C HIS A 60 -4.83 2.49 7.22
N ASP A 61 -5.50 1.52 7.86
CA ASP A 61 -6.58 1.80 8.80
C ASP A 61 -6.06 2.49 10.07
N LEU A 62 -4.88 2.07 10.56
CA LEU A 62 -4.20 2.74 11.66
C LEU A 62 -3.80 4.18 11.32
N LEU A 63 -3.36 4.42 10.08
CA LEU A 63 -3.06 5.78 9.61
C LEU A 63 -4.35 6.63 9.53
N ILE A 64 -5.46 6.08 9.06
CA ILE A 64 -6.76 6.75 9.08
C ILE A 64 -7.14 7.12 10.52
N GLU A 65 -7.00 6.18 11.46
CA GLU A 65 -7.30 6.42 12.87
C GLU A 65 -6.43 7.55 13.44
N GLY A 66 -5.12 7.50 13.22
CA GLY A 66 -4.20 8.55 13.66
C GLY A 66 -4.54 9.92 13.06
N ILE A 67 -4.90 9.98 11.77
CA ILE A 67 -5.32 11.24 11.14
C ILE A 67 -6.66 11.73 11.71
N ASN A 68 -7.61 10.83 11.97
CA ASN A 68 -8.89 11.19 12.58
C ASN A 68 -8.70 11.76 14.00
N LEU A 69 -7.78 11.23 14.80
CA LEU A 69 -7.43 11.78 16.12
C LEU A 69 -6.89 13.21 16.01
N ILE A 70 -6.06 13.48 14.99
CA ILE A 70 -5.57 14.83 14.70
C ILE A 70 -6.76 15.74 14.34
N PHE A 71 -7.66 15.30 13.45
CA PHE A 71 -8.79 16.10 13.02
C PHE A 71 -9.75 16.41 14.18
N GLN A 72 -10.00 15.43 15.04
CA GLN A 72 -10.78 15.62 16.26
C GLN A 72 -10.16 16.68 17.17
N LYS A 73 -8.83 16.67 17.34
CA LYS A 73 -8.11 17.70 18.11
C LYS A 73 -8.27 19.11 17.54
N TYR A 74 -8.52 19.25 16.24
CA TYR A 74 -8.73 20.53 15.55
C TYR A 74 -10.20 20.79 15.16
N GLU A 75 -11.15 20.06 15.76
CA GLU A 75 -12.59 20.20 15.51
C GLU A 75 -12.96 20.08 14.02
N LYS A 76 -12.26 19.20 13.30
CA LYS A 76 -12.50 18.88 11.89
C LYS A 76 -13.25 17.55 11.74
N PRO A 77 -14.10 17.41 10.70
CA PRO A 77 -14.81 16.16 10.44
C PRO A 77 -13.83 15.03 10.08
N PRO A 78 -14.07 13.77 10.51
CA PRO A 78 -13.16 12.65 10.23
C PRO A 78 -13.03 12.37 8.73
N ILE A 79 -11.84 11.94 8.30
CA ILE A 79 -11.52 11.69 6.89
C ILE A 79 -12.12 10.39 6.34
N ALA A 80 -12.37 9.41 7.22
CA ALA A 80 -13.01 8.15 6.86
C ALA A 80 -13.59 7.46 8.10
N SER A 81 -14.67 6.70 7.91
CA SER A 81 -15.15 5.73 8.91
C SER A 81 -14.16 4.58 8.99
N SER A 82 -13.42 4.48 10.10
CA SER A 82 -12.58 3.31 10.37
C SER A 82 -13.43 2.03 10.25
N PRO A 83 -12.98 1.00 9.51
CA PRO A 83 -13.77 -0.23 9.30
C PRO A 83 -14.04 -1.05 10.58
N GLY A 84 -13.57 -0.63 11.75
CA GLY A 84 -13.75 -1.35 13.02
C GLY A 84 -15.03 -1.06 13.82
N LYS A 85 -15.93 -0.18 13.37
CA LYS A 85 -17.13 0.20 14.16
C LYS A 85 -18.48 0.14 13.42
N ALA A 86 -18.59 -0.68 12.39
CA ALA A 86 -19.90 -1.08 11.87
C ALA A 86 -20.26 -2.45 12.47
N GLY A 87 -21.13 -2.46 13.48
CA GLY A 87 -21.70 -3.68 14.03
C GLY A 87 -22.25 -4.56 12.91
N ARG A 88 -21.68 -5.75 12.76
CA ARG A 88 -22.16 -6.79 11.86
C ARG A 88 -23.66 -7.00 12.16
N PRO A 89 -24.61 -6.72 11.24
CA PRO A 89 -26.01 -6.97 11.53
C PRO A 89 -26.18 -8.47 11.74
N ALA A 90 -26.65 -8.83 12.93
CA ALA A 90 -27.01 -10.21 13.28
C ALA A 90 -28.06 -10.69 12.27
N THR A 91 -27.61 -11.48 11.29
CA THR A 91 -28.51 -12.17 10.38
C THR A 91 -29.15 -13.29 11.21
N LYS A 92 -30.36 -13.04 11.71
CA LYS A 92 -31.24 -14.10 12.23
C LYS A 92 -31.47 -15.10 11.09
N ARG A 93 -31.05 -16.34 11.30
CA ARG A 93 -31.54 -17.52 10.59
C ARG A 93 -32.74 -18.09 11.33
#